data_AF-A0A3N1DAN8-F1
#
_entry.id   AF-A0A3N1DAN8-F1
#
_cell.length_a   1.000
_cell.length_b   1.000
_cell.length_c   1.000
_cell.angle_alpha   90.00
_cell.angle_beta   90.00
_cell.angle_gamma   90.00
#
_symmetry.space_group_name_H-M   'P 1'
#
loop_
_entity.id
_entity.type
_entity.pdbx_description
1 polymer ?
#
loop_
_entity_poly.entity_id
_entity_poly.type
_entity_poly.pdbx_seq_one_letter_code
_entity_poly.pdbx_strand_id
1 'polypeptide(L)'
;MITEDTRTRTPRDRVSADLFGRIVARIQEHMPVATTYAETMVEQMLAYMATVAAYDPENPPAGLLQEGHEFTYLTPSAAVDPAIHYFLDFTADYRAFCADLTDGAFLDHAPVTHDDIRTGKSVTLTTTAMAFYGWPVDPAMWEQGTSCCQTDNCYLKVTRLAA
;
A
#
# COMPACT_ATOMS: atom_id res chain seq x y z
N MET A 1 12.64 -33.45 1.48
CA MET A 1 12.97 -32.11 2.02
C MET A 1 12.78 -31.15 0.85
N ILE A 2 11.60 -30.53 0.75
CA ILE A 2 11.29 -29.61 -0.34
C ILE A 2 11.84 -28.25 0.07
N THR A 3 12.80 -27.74 -0.69
CA THR A 3 13.24 -26.35 -0.64
C THR A 3 12.11 -25.49 -1.19
N GLU A 4 11.46 -24.69 -0.32
CA GLU A 4 10.56 -23.62 -0.75
C GLU A 4 11.36 -22.63 -1.60
N ASP A 5 11.00 -22.54 -2.88
CA ASP A 5 11.41 -21.50 -3.80
C ASP A 5 10.80 -20.19 -3.30
N THR A 6 11.60 -19.37 -2.60
CA THR A 6 11.21 -18.03 -2.17
C THR A 6 11.07 -17.12 -3.40
N ARG A 7 10.04 -17.35 -4.21
CA ARG A 7 9.66 -16.41 -5.26
C ARG A 7 9.19 -15.15 -4.58
N THR A 8 10.03 -14.12 -4.62
CA THR A 8 9.61 -12.74 -4.38
C THR A 8 8.34 -12.51 -5.17
N ARG A 9 7.25 -12.12 -4.49
CA ARG A 9 5.98 -11.88 -5.16
C ARG A 9 6.15 -10.66 -6.08
N THR A 10 5.73 -10.78 -7.33
CA THR A 10 5.78 -9.69 -8.31
C THR A 10 4.56 -8.79 -8.12
N PRO A 11 4.71 -7.50 -7.76
CA PRO A 11 3.54 -6.63 -7.56
C PRO A 11 2.70 -6.44 -8.82
N ARG A 12 3.34 -6.40 -10.00
CA ARG A 12 2.67 -6.23 -11.30
C ARG A 12 1.62 -7.30 -11.58
N ASP A 13 1.79 -8.52 -11.06
CA ASP A 13 0.88 -9.63 -11.30
C ASP A 13 -0.48 -9.47 -10.58
N ARG A 14 -0.63 -8.43 -9.74
CA ARG A 14 -1.88 -8.12 -9.03
C ARG A 14 -2.91 -7.37 -9.85
N VAL A 15 -2.53 -6.87 -11.03
CA VAL A 15 -3.43 -6.19 -11.96
C VAL A 15 -3.13 -6.63 -13.39
N SER A 16 -4.06 -6.38 -14.31
CA SER A 16 -3.76 -6.56 -15.73
C SER A 16 -2.71 -5.56 -16.21
N ALA A 17 -1.94 -5.92 -17.24
CA ALA A 17 -0.96 -5.00 -17.84
C ALA A 17 -1.61 -3.70 -18.37
N ASP A 18 -2.85 -3.78 -18.86
CA ASP A 18 -3.64 -2.62 -19.30
C ASP A 18 -3.95 -1.68 -18.13
N LEU A 19 -4.49 -2.22 -17.03
CA LEU A 19 -4.80 -1.43 -15.84
C LEU A 19 -3.54 -0.81 -15.23
N PHE A 20 -2.44 -1.56 -15.17
CA PHE A 20 -1.15 -1.04 -14.74
C PHE A 20 -0.73 0.18 -15.57
N GLY A 21 -0.76 0.07 -16.89
CA GLY A 21 -0.42 1.17 -17.80
C GLY A 21 -1.33 2.38 -17.65
N ARG A 22 -2.63 2.17 -17.42
CA ARG A 22 -3.61 3.24 -17.17
C ARG A 22 -3.33 3.99 -15.87
N ILE A 23 -2.96 3.29 -14.78
CA ILE A 23 -2.61 3.93 -13.51
C ILE A 23 -1.30 4.72 -13.65
N VAL A 24 -0.29 4.18 -14.33
CA VAL A 24 0.96 4.90 -14.63
C VAL A 24 0.70 6.18 -15.43
N ALA A 25 -0.11 6.09 -16.50
CA ALA A 25 -0.49 7.26 -17.29
C ALA A 25 -1.21 8.31 -16.43
N ARG A 26 -2.12 7.86 -15.55
CA ARG A 26 -2.84 8.73 -14.62
C ARG A 26 -1.91 9.47 -13.66
N ILE A 27 -0.91 8.79 -13.11
CA ILE A 27 0.12 9.45 -12.28
C ILE A 27 0.82 10.54 -13.10
N GLN A 28 1.23 10.23 -14.32
CA GLN A 28 1.98 11.17 -15.17
C GLN A 28 1.14 12.36 -15.68
N GLU A 29 -0.19 12.24 -15.75
CA GLU A 29 -1.09 13.36 -16.05
C GLU A 29 -1.02 14.45 -14.97
N HIS A 30 -0.82 14.07 -13.71
CA HIS A 30 -0.88 14.98 -12.56
C HIS A 30 0.48 15.26 -11.92
N MET A 31 1.45 14.37 -12.13
CA MET A 31 2.80 14.46 -11.59
C MET A 31 3.83 14.41 -12.73
N PRO A 32 4.66 15.45 -12.93
CA PRO A 32 5.67 15.48 -13.98
C PRO A 32 6.89 14.62 -13.60
N VAL A 33 6.70 13.29 -13.60
CA VAL A 33 7.71 12.29 -13.23
C VAL A 33 8.04 11.38 -14.40
N ALA A 34 9.25 10.79 -14.37
CA ALA A 34 9.65 9.80 -15.35
C ALA A 34 8.76 8.55 -15.28
N THR A 35 8.55 7.89 -16.41
CA THR A 35 7.72 6.66 -16.48
C THR A 35 8.21 5.58 -15.52
N THR A 36 9.53 5.37 -15.44
CA THR A 36 10.11 4.39 -14.51
C THR A 36 9.78 4.70 -13.04
N TYR A 37 9.77 5.97 -12.65
CA TYR A 37 9.38 6.37 -11.30
C TYR A 37 7.90 6.09 -11.04
N ALA A 38 7.03 6.43 -11.99
CA ALA A 38 5.60 6.14 -11.89
C ALA A 38 5.31 4.63 -11.86
N GLU A 39 6.02 3.82 -12.65
CA GLU A 39 5.92 2.35 -12.59
C GLU A 39 6.31 1.83 -11.20
N THR A 40 7.42 2.31 -10.62
CA THR A 40 7.83 1.93 -9.27
C THR A 40 6.80 2.37 -8.21
N MET A 41 6.19 3.56 -8.34
CA MET A 41 5.10 3.99 -7.45
C MET A 41 3.94 3.00 -7.48
N VAL A 42 3.51 2.56 -8.67
CA VAL A 42 2.41 1.59 -8.81
C VAL A 42 2.79 0.23 -8.23
N GLU A 43 4.02 -0.25 -8.45
CA GLU A 43 4.47 -1.51 -7.87
C GLU A 43 4.49 -1.47 -6.33
N GLN A 44 5.03 -0.40 -5.75
CA GLN A 44 5.08 -0.24 -4.29
C GLN A 44 3.67 -0.05 -3.70
N MET A 45 2.78 0.64 -4.40
CA MET A 45 1.36 0.73 -4.05
C MET A 45 0.69 -0.65 -4.04
N LEU A 46 0.85 -1.46 -5.08
CA LEU A 46 0.22 -2.79 -5.17
C LEU A 46 0.73 -3.72 -4.07
N ALA A 47 2.03 -3.70 -3.79
CA ALA A 47 2.64 -4.43 -2.69
C ALA A 47 2.07 -3.99 -1.32
N TYR A 48 1.97 -2.67 -1.09
CA TYR A 48 1.36 -2.10 0.10
C TYR A 48 -0.10 -2.53 0.27
N MET A 49 -0.94 -2.39 -0.75
CA MET A 49 -2.36 -2.76 -0.68
C MET A 49 -2.56 -4.25 -0.42
N ALA A 50 -1.75 -5.11 -1.04
CA ALA A 50 -1.78 -6.55 -0.76
C ALA A 50 -1.31 -6.88 0.66
N THR A 51 -0.41 -6.08 1.23
CA THR A 51 0.02 -6.19 2.62
C THR A 51 -1.11 -5.78 3.57
N VAL A 52 -1.80 -4.67 3.30
CA VAL A 52 -2.97 -4.23 4.08
C VAL A 52 -4.06 -5.30 4.08
N ALA A 53 -4.34 -5.91 2.92
CA ALA A 53 -5.34 -6.96 2.80
C ALA A 53 -5.03 -8.20 3.67
N ALA A 54 -3.75 -8.52 3.87
CA ALA A 54 -3.31 -9.69 4.63
C ALA A 54 -3.04 -9.40 6.11
N TYR A 55 -2.94 -8.13 6.51
CA TYR A 55 -2.53 -7.72 7.83
C TYR A 55 -3.73 -7.47 8.76
N ASP A 56 -3.70 -8.10 9.94
CA ASP A 56 -4.68 -7.86 11.01
C ASP A 56 -4.12 -6.84 12.03
N PRO A 57 -4.66 -5.61 12.10
CA PRO A 57 -4.22 -4.59 13.06
C PRO A 57 -4.60 -4.90 14.51
N GLU A 58 -5.57 -5.79 14.75
CA GLU A 58 -5.97 -6.22 16.09
C GLU A 58 -5.11 -7.38 16.60
N ASN A 59 -4.60 -8.21 15.68
CA ASN A 59 -3.73 -9.35 15.97
C ASN A 59 -2.50 -9.39 15.05
N PRO A 60 -1.60 -8.39 15.14
CA PRO A 60 -0.42 -8.35 14.29
C PRO A 60 0.48 -9.57 14.52
N PRO A 61 1.20 -10.06 13.50
CA PRO A 61 2.12 -11.16 13.68
C PRO A 61 3.17 -10.87 14.76
N ALA A 62 3.59 -11.90 15.49
CA ALA A 62 4.53 -11.76 16.59
C ALA A 62 5.85 -11.13 16.11
N GLY A 63 6.31 -10.09 16.82
CA GLY A 63 7.55 -9.38 16.52
C GLY A 63 7.47 -8.30 15.43
N LEU A 64 6.31 -8.13 14.78
CA LEU A 64 6.09 -7.06 13.80
C LEU A 64 5.81 -5.70 14.45
N LEU A 65 5.02 -5.70 15.54
CA LEU A 65 4.71 -4.50 16.30
C LEU A 65 5.77 -4.28 17.39
N GLN A 66 6.47 -3.14 17.35
CA GLN A 66 7.42 -2.76 18.38
C GLN A 66 6.70 -2.15 19.60
N GLU A 67 7.37 -2.15 20.76
CA GLU A 67 6.84 -1.46 21.95
C GLU A 67 6.59 0.03 21.67
N GLY A 68 5.47 0.57 22.16
CA GLY A 68 5.13 1.98 22.04
C GLY A 68 4.54 2.39 20.68
N HIS A 69 4.06 1.44 19.87
CA HIS A 69 3.09 1.72 18.82
C HIS A 69 1.69 1.84 19.45
N GLU A 70 1.03 2.97 19.23
CA GLU A 70 -0.37 3.21 19.61
C GLU A 70 -1.28 3.09 18.39
N PHE A 71 -0.74 3.31 17.19
CA PHE A 71 -1.43 3.12 15.92
C PHE A 71 -0.91 1.86 15.21
N THR A 72 -1.78 0.86 15.07
CA THR A 72 -1.41 -0.45 14.54
C THR A 72 -1.81 -0.66 13.07
N TYR A 73 -2.44 0.31 12.41
CA TYR A 73 -2.74 0.23 10.98
C TYR A 73 -1.52 0.57 10.13
N LEU A 74 -1.44 -0.01 8.93
CA LEU A 74 -0.38 0.29 7.98
C LEU A 74 -0.72 1.56 7.21
N THR A 75 0.27 2.42 6.98
CA THR A 75 0.13 3.66 6.20
C THR A 75 1.13 3.70 5.05
N PRO A 76 0.78 4.30 3.89
CA PRO A 76 1.72 4.53 2.81
C PRO A 76 2.76 5.60 3.21
N SER A 77 3.86 5.67 2.46
CA SER A 77 4.76 6.82 2.49
C SER A 77 4.19 7.98 1.67
N ALA A 78 4.79 9.16 1.81
CA ALA A 78 4.49 10.32 0.99
C ALA A 78 4.67 10.09 -0.53
N ALA A 79 5.58 9.20 -0.92
CA ALA A 79 5.82 8.89 -2.33
C ALA A 79 4.82 7.87 -2.90
N VAL A 80 4.26 6.99 -2.06
CA VAL A 80 3.33 5.93 -2.48
C VAL A 80 1.87 6.39 -2.38
N ASP A 81 1.53 7.25 -1.43
CA ASP A 81 0.16 7.75 -1.21
C ASP A 81 -0.53 8.30 -2.48
N PRO A 82 0.13 9.11 -3.34
CA PRO A 82 -0.50 9.61 -4.55
C PRO A 82 -0.97 8.51 -5.51
N ALA A 83 -0.23 7.40 -5.63
CA ALA A 83 -0.62 6.31 -6.50
C ALA A 83 -1.94 5.67 -6.06
N ILE A 84 -2.19 5.59 -4.75
CA ILE A 84 -3.46 5.10 -4.20
C ILE A 84 -4.60 6.02 -4.64
N HIS A 85 -4.42 7.35 -4.51
CA HIS A 85 -5.45 8.31 -4.89
C HIS A 85 -5.78 8.24 -6.38
N TYR A 86 -4.76 8.10 -7.23
CA TYR A 86 -4.98 7.94 -8.66
C TYR A 86 -5.58 6.57 -9.02
N PHE A 87 -5.34 5.53 -8.23
CA PHE A 87 -6.02 4.25 -8.44
C PHE A 87 -7.51 4.33 -8.04
N LEU A 88 -7.86 5.09 -7.00
CA LEU A 88 -9.25 5.31 -6.59
C LEU A 88 -10.12 5.96 -7.68
N ASP A 89 -9.52 6.75 -8.59
CA ASP A 89 -10.24 7.31 -9.75
C ASP A 89 -10.82 6.22 -10.67
N PHE A 90 -10.18 5.05 -10.73
CA PHE A 90 -10.65 3.89 -11.48
C PHE A 90 -11.61 3.04 -10.65
N THR A 91 -12.65 3.68 -10.10
CA THR A 91 -13.55 3.11 -9.07
C THR A 91 -14.05 1.69 -9.33
N ALA A 92 -14.40 1.33 -10.57
CA ALA A 92 -14.83 -0.01 -10.94
C ALA A 92 -13.67 -1.03 -10.87
N ASP A 93 -12.51 -0.68 -11.41
CA ASP A 93 -11.29 -1.49 -11.37
C ASP A 93 -10.79 -1.63 -9.93
N TYR A 94 -10.80 -0.54 -9.15
CA TYR A 94 -10.43 -0.53 -7.73
C TYR A 94 -11.31 -1.47 -6.90
N ARG A 95 -12.63 -1.43 -7.12
CA ARG A 95 -13.56 -2.33 -6.42
C ARG A 95 -13.30 -3.79 -6.76
N ALA A 96 -13.08 -4.11 -8.04
CA ALA A 96 -12.77 -5.47 -8.46
C ALA A 96 -11.45 -5.97 -7.86
N PHE A 97 -10.43 -5.11 -7.85
CA PHE A 97 -9.14 -5.38 -7.24
C PHE A 97 -9.24 -5.66 -5.74
N CYS A 98 -9.97 -4.83 -4.98
CA CYS A 98 -10.18 -5.04 -3.55
C CYS A 98 -10.88 -6.38 -3.27
N ALA A 99 -11.91 -6.71 -4.05
CA ALA A 99 -12.64 -7.97 -3.90
C ALA A 99 -11.74 -9.19 -4.16
N ASP A 100 -10.87 -9.13 -5.17
CA ASP A 100 -9.88 -10.19 -5.45
C ASP A 100 -8.86 -10.34 -4.31
N LEU A 101 -8.37 -9.23 -3.75
CA LEU A 101 -7.37 -9.27 -2.68
C LEU A 101 -7.89 -9.77 -1.33
N THR A 102 -9.18 -9.54 -1.05
CA THR A 102 -9.74 -9.67 0.31
C THR A 102 -10.87 -10.69 0.39
N ASP A 103 -10.99 -11.57 -0.60
CA ASP A 103 -12.07 -12.56 -0.71
C ASP A 103 -13.48 -11.92 -0.62
N GLY A 104 -13.65 -10.79 -1.32
CA GLY A 104 -14.93 -10.09 -1.46
C GLY A 104 -15.16 -8.89 -0.52
N ALA A 105 -14.21 -8.54 0.35
CA ALA A 105 -14.26 -7.30 1.13
C ALA A 105 -13.73 -6.09 0.32
N PHE A 106 -13.63 -4.93 0.98
CA PHE A 106 -13.18 -3.68 0.37
C PHE A 106 -12.07 -3.03 1.19
N LEU A 107 -11.13 -2.35 0.53
CA LEU A 107 -10.11 -1.54 1.18
C LEU A 107 -10.57 -0.08 1.18
N ASP A 108 -11.12 0.37 2.31
CA ASP A 108 -11.52 1.75 2.53
C ASP A 108 -10.29 2.66 2.64
N HIS A 109 -10.32 3.75 1.88
CA HIS A 109 -9.38 4.84 2.08
C HIS A 109 -9.86 5.77 3.20
N ALA A 110 -9.10 5.85 4.28
CA ALA A 110 -9.42 6.61 5.48
C ALA A 110 -8.37 7.71 5.72
N PRO A 111 -8.73 9.00 5.61
CA PRO A 111 -7.84 10.08 6.03
C PRO A 111 -7.78 10.14 7.56
N VAL A 112 -6.59 9.98 8.15
CA VAL A 112 -6.40 10.07 9.61
C VAL A 112 -5.06 10.69 9.92
N THR A 113 -4.99 11.45 11.01
CA THR A 113 -3.72 11.96 11.54
C THR A 113 -3.49 11.35 12.92
N HIS A 114 -2.30 10.79 13.14
CA HIS A 114 -1.88 10.16 14.39
C HIS A 114 -0.38 10.44 14.64
N ASP A 115 0.08 10.44 15.89
CA ASP A 115 1.49 10.71 16.23
C ASP A 115 2.46 9.67 15.62
N ASP A 116 2.13 8.37 15.67
CA ASP A 116 2.87 7.33 14.95
C ASP A 116 2.98 7.54 13.43
N ILE A 117 2.00 8.23 12.82
CA ILE A 117 2.09 8.65 11.42
C ILE A 117 3.07 9.81 11.28
N ARG A 118 2.97 10.83 12.13
CA ARG A 118 3.83 12.04 12.10
C ARG A 118 5.30 11.73 12.39
N THR A 119 5.56 10.76 13.26
CA THR A 119 6.91 10.27 13.59
C THR A 119 7.40 9.21 12.59
N GLY A 120 6.51 8.73 11.73
CA GLY A 120 6.70 7.67 10.73
C GLY A 120 7.05 6.29 11.30
N LYS A 121 6.74 6.05 12.58
CA LYS A 121 6.63 4.69 13.14
C LYS A 121 5.66 3.84 12.31
N SER A 122 4.54 4.43 11.88
CA SER A 122 3.54 3.74 11.06
C SER A 122 4.08 3.32 9.69
N VAL A 123 4.89 4.17 9.04
CA VAL A 123 5.57 3.82 7.78
C VAL A 123 6.59 2.71 7.99
N THR A 124 7.31 2.73 9.12
CA THR A 124 8.25 1.65 9.49
C THR A 124 7.53 0.32 9.72
N LEU A 125 6.36 0.35 10.36
CA LEU A 125 5.50 -0.83 10.50
C LEU A 125 5.06 -1.35 9.13
N THR A 126 4.65 -0.46 8.21
CA THR A 126 4.27 -0.82 6.84
C THR A 126 5.39 -1.55 6.10
N THR A 127 6.60 -1.00 6.04
CA THR A 127 7.71 -1.61 5.30
C THR A 127 8.15 -2.94 5.93
N THR A 128 8.13 -3.02 7.26
CA THR A 128 8.39 -4.28 7.98
C THR A 128 7.32 -5.32 7.65
N ALA A 129 6.04 -4.94 7.61
CA ALA A 129 4.95 -5.83 7.24
C ALA A 129 5.05 -6.30 5.78
N MET A 130 5.35 -5.38 4.85
CA MET A 130 5.58 -5.73 3.44
C MET A 130 6.68 -6.80 3.31
N ALA A 131 7.83 -6.57 3.96
CA ALA A 131 8.94 -7.53 3.95
C ALA A 131 8.54 -8.88 4.57
N PHE A 132 7.81 -8.86 5.69
CA PHE A 132 7.29 -10.06 6.36
C PHE A 132 6.39 -10.89 5.43
N TYR A 133 5.52 -10.25 4.65
CA TYR A 133 4.64 -10.92 3.68
C TYR A 133 5.31 -11.23 2.33
N GLY A 134 6.63 -11.05 2.22
CA GLY A 134 7.43 -11.39 1.04
C GLY A 134 7.28 -10.42 -0.13
N TRP A 135 6.88 -9.18 0.13
CA TRP A 135 6.78 -8.12 -0.88
C TRP A 135 8.09 -7.33 -0.99
N PRO A 136 8.45 -6.87 -2.20
CA PRO A 136 9.61 -6.01 -2.38
C PRO A 136 9.34 -4.62 -1.77
N VAL A 137 10.35 -4.10 -1.06
CA VAL A 137 10.37 -2.75 -0.51
C VAL A 137 11.48 -1.99 -1.22
N ASP A 138 11.13 -0.95 -1.99
CA ASP A 138 12.11 -0.03 -2.56
C ASP A 138 12.39 1.10 -1.56
N PRO A 139 13.58 1.16 -0.93
CA PRO A 139 13.87 2.17 0.07
C PRO A 139 13.61 3.60 -0.41
N ALA A 140 13.88 3.91 -1.68
CA ALA A 140 13.70 5.25 -2.24
C ALA A 140 12.23 5.70 -2.26
N MET A 141 11.29 4.75 -2.26
CA MET A 141 9.85 5.03 -2.18
C MET A 141 9.32 5.09 -0.75
N TRP A 142 10.09 4.65 0.25
CA TRP A 142 9.62 4.55 1.64
C TRP A 142 10.42 5.40 2.63
N GLU A 143 11.45 6.10 2.18
CA GLU A 143 12.10 7.16 2.95
C GLU A 143 11.10 8.27 3.32
N GLN A 144 11.24 8.82 4.53
CA GLN A 144 10.31 9.85 5.01
C GLN A 144 10.48 11.14 4.21
N GLY A 145 9.40 11.52 3.53
CA GLY A 145 9.24 12.80 2.84
C GLY A 145 7.93 13.48 3.23
N THR A 146 7.72 14.71 2.77
CA THR A 146 6.46 15.44 2.95
C THR A 146 5.41 14.91 1.97
N SER A 147 4.22 14.54 2.46
CA SER A 147 3.08 14.13 1.61
C SER A 147 2.60 15.29 0.73
N CYS A 148 2.06 14.95 -0.44
CA CYS A 148 1.40 15.90 -1.35
C CYS A 148 0.08 16.47 -0.78
N CYS A 149 -0.49 15.85 0.24
CA CYS A 149 -1.72 16.30 0.88
C CYS A 149 -1.45 17.25 2.05
N GLN A 150 -2.32 18.27 2.22
CA GLN A 150 -2.29 19.19 3.37
C GLN A 150 -2.70 18.52 4.69
N THR A 151 -3.29 17.33 4.62
CA THR A 151 -3.51 16.45 5.76
C THR A 151 -2.30 15.56 5.90
N ASP A 152 -1.68 15.57 7.09
CA ASP A 152 -0.58 14.66 7.45
C ASP A 152 -1.06 13.19 7.36
N ASN A 153 -0.94 12.62 6.15
CA ASN A 153 -1.17 11.25 5.65
C ASN A 153 -2.57 10.61 5.75
N CYS A 154 -2.80 9.56 4.95
CA CYS A 154 -4.00 8.69 4.91
C CYS A 154 -3.62 7.22 5.18
N TYR A 155 -4.59 6.32 5.41
CA TYR A 155 -4.35 4.87 5.48
C TYR A 155 -5.45 4.07 4.77
N LEU A 156 -5.20 2.77 4.53
CA LEU A 156 -6.20 1.84 4.01
C LEU A 156 -6.67 0.89 5.11
N LYS A 157 -7.98 0.65 5.16
CA LYS A 157 -8.60 -0.26 6.13
C LYS A 157 -9.46 -1.29 5.40
N VAL A 158 -9.32 -2.57 5.74
CA VAL A 158 -10.26 -3.60 5.26
C VAL A 158 -11.60 -3.43 5.95
N THR A 159 -12.67 -3.29 5.16
CA THR A 159 -14.05 -3.28 5.64
C THR A 159 -14.84 -4.32 4.85
N ARG A 160 -15.60 -5.16 5.56
CA ARG A 160 -16.55 -6.06 4.91
C ARG A 160 -17.70 -5.24 4.35
N LEU A 161 -17.96 -5.35 3.05
CA LEU A 161 -19.17 -4.81 2.46
C LEU A 161 -20.36 -5.59 3.04
N ALA A 162 -21.32 -4.89 3.64
CA ALA A 162 -22.56 -5.53 4.09
C ALA A 162 -23.27 -6.13 2.86
N ALA A 163 -23.68 -7.39 2.97
CA ALA A 163 -24.46 -8.11 1.96
C ALA A 163 -25.86 -7.50 1.80
#